data_AF-A0A839AL41-F1
#
_entry.id   AF-A0A839AL41-F1
#
_cell.length_a   1.000
_cell.length_b   1.000
_cell.length_c   1.000
_cell.angle_alpha   90.00
_cell.angle_beta   90.00
_cell.angle_gamma   90.00
#
_symmetry.space_group_name_H-M   'P 1'
#
loop_
_entity.id
_entity.type
_entity.pdbx_description
1 polymer ?
#
loop_
_entity_poly.entity_id
_entity_poly.type
_entity_poly.pdbx_seq_one_letter_code
_entity_poly.pdbx_strand_id
1 'polypeptide(L)'
;MKTGIIYRYDISSVVFPRISEMIVSEQNLNLIDGQRLRQEFLNGKSELAKEINKFVDNGDLIPIEYWVPFFTALWDSNRTNVFCGLITHIDQFKEFEKHFIDNDISIDFIKYFKINDLESVVELAVEKYAKVFKDNEEHLIKRIKQFEERIEPICEYVDGKYNLEVLDYMTSEIEI
;
A
#
# COMPACT_ATOMS: atom_id res chain seq x y z
N MET A 1 -5.50 5.03 19.57
CA MET A 1 -5.72 3.75 18.86
C MET A 1 -4.64 3.63 17.80
N LYS A 2 -4.12 2.43 17.53
CA LYS A 2 -2.96 2.30 16.65
C LYS A 2 -3.33 2.38 15.16
N THR A 3 -2.52 3.11 14.41
CA THR A 3 -2.56 3.15 12.95
C THR A 3 -1.21 2.76 12.38
N GLY A 4 -1.23 1.85 11.42
CA GLY A 4 -0.08 1.42 10.65
C GLY A 4 -0.20 1.76 9.18
N ILE A 5 0.94 1.99 8.54
CA ILE A 5 1.05 2.04 7.08
C ILE A 5 2.12 1.04 6.64
N ILE A 6 1.82 0.25 5.62
CA ILE A 6 2.75 -0.72 5.05
C ILE A 6 2.91 -0.47 3.56
N TYR A 7 4.15 -0.24 3.16
CA TYR A 7 4.58 -0.14 1.78
C TYR A 7 5.32 -1.41 1.38
N ARG A 8 4.76 -2.14 0.42
CA ARG A 8 5.40 -3.30 -0.21
C ARG A 8 4.95 -3.34 -1.66
N TYR A 9 5.91 -3.50 -2.57
CA TYR A 9 5.61 -3.59 -4.00
C TYR A 9 4.80 -4.86 -4.33
N ASP A 10 3.76 -4.73 -5.14
CA ASP A 10 2.93 -5.84 -5.62
C ASP A 10 3.44 -6.34 -6.98
N ILE A 11 4.25 -7.38 -6.97
CA ILE A 11 4.74 -8.07 -8.18
C ILE A 11 3.61 -8.93 -8.75
N SER A 12 3.13 -9.87 -7.94
CA SER A 12 2.04 -10.80 -8.21
C SER A 12 1.88 -11.73 -7.00
N SER A 13 0.62 -12.07 -6.66
CA SER A 13 0.31 -13.09 -5.64
C SER A 13 0.89 -14.48 -5.93
N VAL A 14 1.28 -14.75 -7.18
CA VAL A 14 1.94 -16.01 -7.58
C VAL A 14 3.41 -16.04 -7.16
N VAL A 15 4.05 -14.87 -7.13
CA VAL A 15 5.47 -14.74 -6.80
C VAL A 15 5.64 -14.52 -5.29
N PHE A 16 4.88 -13.57 -4.74
CA PHE A 16 4.84 -13.23 -3.31
C PHE A 16 3.40 -13.11 -2.84
N PRO A 17 3.06 -13.61 -1.63
CA PRO A 17 1.72 -13.41 -1.06
C PRO A 17 1.41 -11.91 -0.91
N ARG A 18 0.11 -11.60 -0.79
CA ARG A 18 -0.30 -10.22 -0.53
C ARG A 18 0.12 -9.78 0.87
N ILE A 19 0.30 -8.48 1.07
CA ILE A 19 0.62 -7.90 2.38
C ILE A 19 -0.33 -8.45 3.46
N SER A 20 -1.64 -8.45 3.18
CA SER A 20 -2.67 -8.94 4.11
C SER A 20 -2.57 -10.43 4.46
N GLU A 21 -1.92 -11.24 3.61
CA GLU A 21 -1.69 -12.67 3.84
C GLU A 21 -0.38 -12.94 4.60
N MET A 22 0.53 -11.96 4.66
CA MET A 22 1.83 -12.07 5.32
C MET A 22 1.85 -11.50 6.73
N ILE A 23 0.82 -10.75 7.11
CA ILE A 23 0.76 -10.09 8.42
C ILE A 23 0.54 -11.13 9.53
N VAL A 24 1.40 -11.08 10.53
CA VAL A 24 1.29 -11.85 11.78
C VAL A 24 1.14 -10.85 12.92
N SER A 25 0.04 -10.96 13.68
CA SER A 25 -0.23 -10.05 14.79
C SER A 25 -1.11 -10.71 15.84
N GLU A 26 -0.83 -10.40 17.10
CA GLU A 26 -1.72 -10.72 18.23
C GLU A 26 -2.87 -9.70 18.37
N GLN A 27 -2.76 -8.56 17.67
CA GLN A 27 -3.75 -7.50 17.72
C GLN A 27 -4.93 -7.80 16.78
N ASN A 28 -6.10 -7.25 17.11
CA ASN A 28 -7.24 -7.30 16.21
C ASN A 28 -7.09 -6.24 15.11
N LEU A 29 -6.69 -6.64 13.90
CA LEU A 29 -6.33 -5.73 12.82
C LEU A 29 -7.47 -5.45 11.82
N ASN A 30 -7.74 -4.18 11.55
CA ASN A 30 -8.52 -3.74 10.40
C ASN A 30 -7.58 -3.47 9.22
N LEU A 31 -7.41 -4.46 8.34
CA LEU A 31 -6.58 -4.33 7.14
C LEU A 31 -7.33 -3.57 6.06
N ILE A 32 -6.71 -2.51 5.54
CA ILE A 32 -7.28 -1.61 4.54
C ILE A 32 -6.36 -1.66 3.32
N ASP A 33 -6.72 -2.48 2.33
CA ASP A 33 -5.95 -2.69 1.10
C ASP A 33 -6.77 -2.42 -0.17
N GLY A 34 -6.09 -2.40 -1.32
CA GLY A 34 -6.73 -2.13 -2.61
C GLY A 34 -7.76 -3.18 -3.03
N GLN A 35 -7.67 -4.42 -2.53
CA GLN A 35 -8.67 -5.45 -2.84
C GLN A 35 -9.94 -5.21 -2.04
N ARG A 36 -9.83 -4.98 -0.74
CA ARG A 36 -10.95 -4.67 0.13
C ARG A 36 -11.67 -3.42 -0.34
N LEU A 37 -10.92 -2.39 -0.72
CA LEU A 37 -11.45 -1.22 -1.40
C LEU A 37 -12.34 -1.62 -2.59
N ARG A 38 -11.81 -2.42 -3.51
CA ARG A 38 -12.57 -2.84 -4.70
C ARG A 38 -13.85 -3.58 -4.30
N GLN A 39 -13.76 -4.48 -3.35
CA GLN A 39 -14.85 -5.38 -2.96
C GLN A 39 -15.95 -4.69 -2.15
N GLU A 40 -15.58 -3.90 -1.14
CA GLU A 40 -16.53 -3.32 -0.17
C GLU A 40 -17.04 -1.95 -0.61
N PHE A 41 -16.22 -1.17 -1.31
CA PHE A 41 -16.53 0.22 -1.61
C PHE A 41 -16.78 0.46 -3.11
N LEU A 42 -15.86 0.11 -4.00
CA LEU A 42 -16.00 0.39 -5.44
C LEU A 42 -17.11 -0.43 -6.12
N ASN A 43 -17.38 -1.62 -5.63
CA ASN A 43 -18.54 -2.42 -6.05
C ASN A 43 -19.87 -1.92 -5.45
N GLY A 44 -19.83 -0.91 -4.58
CA GLY A 44 -20.99 -0.29 -3.98
C GLY A 44 -21.78 0.58 -4.97
N LYS A 45 -22.95 1.07 -4.52
CA LYS A 45 -23.83 1.94 -5.32
C LYS A 45 -23.71 3.43 -5.00
N SER A 46 -22.74 3.83 -4.17
CA SER A 46 -22.59 5.24 -3.79
C SER A 46 -22.17 6.08 -5.00
N GLU A 47 -22.63 7.33 -5.05
CA GLU A 47 -22.24 8.24 -6.14
C GLU A 47 -20.73 8.49 -6.13
N LEU A 48 -20.14 8.54 -4.93
CA LEU A 48 -18.70 8.60 -4.71
C LEU A 48 -17.95 7.40 -5.34
N ALA A 49 -18.46 6.17 -5.18
CA ALA A 49 -17.85 4.99 -5.81
C ALA A 49 -17.91 5.08 -7.34
N LYS A 50 -19.00 5.60 -7.92
CA LYS A 50 -19.10 5.82 -9.37
C LYS A 50 -18.10 6.85 -9.88
N GLU A 51 -17.89 7.94 -9.13
CA GLU A 51 -16.90 8.95 -9.50
C GLU A 51 -15.49 8.38 -9.46
N ILE A 52 -15.14 7.64 -8.40
CA ILE A 52 -13.82 7.02 -8.26
C ILE A 52 -13.59 5.96 -9.35
N ASN A 53 -14.60 5.14 -9.67
CA ASN A 53 -14.48 4.14 -10.73
C ASN A 53 -14.13 4.74 -12.09
N LYS A 54 -14.53 5.98 -12.40
CA LYS A 54 -14.12 6.64 -13.66
C LYS A 54 -12.61 6.81 -13.75
N PHE A 55 -11.95 7.18 -12.65
CA PHE A 55 -10.49 7.32 -12.63
C PHE A 55 -9.82 5.95 -12.74
N VAL A 56 -10.30 4.97 -11.98
CA VAL A 56 -9.75 3.60 -11.99
C VAL A 56 -9.86 2.97 -13.37
N ASP A 57 -11.02 3.05 -14.02
CA ASP A 57 -11.28 2.45 -15.34
C ASP A 57 -10.42 3.09 -16.45
N ASN A 58 -10.08 4.37 -16.31
CA ASN A 58 -9.20 5.09 -17.23
C ASN A 58 -7.71 4.92 -16.93
N GLY A 59 -7.36 4.28 -15.80
CA GLY A 59 -5.97 4.20 -15.32
C GLY A 59 -5.42 5.52 -14.77
N ASP A 60 -6.30 6.46 -14.44
CA ASP A 60 -5.96 7.76 -13.86
C ASP A 60 -5.70 7.64 -12.34
N LEU A 61 -4.89 8.55 -11.80
CA LEU A 61 -4.75 8.69 -10.36
C LEU A 61 -6.06 9.24 -9.77
N ILE A 62 -6.52 8.61 -8.69
CA ILE A 62 -7.66 9.10 -7.93
C ILE A 62 -7.29 10.47 -7.32
N PRO A 63 -8.05 11.54 -7.59
CA PRO A 63 -7.78 12.86 -7.04
C PRO A 63 -7.83 12.87 -5.52
N ILE A 64 -7.02 13.74 -4.92
CA ILE A 64 -6.71 13.73 -3.49
C ILE A 64 -7.92 13.94 -2.59
N GLU A 65 -8.88 14.76 -3.06
CA GLU A 65 -10.15 15.06 -2.40
C GLU A 65 -11.03 13.83 -2.16
N TYR A 66 -10.82 12.75 -2.94
CA TYR A 66 -11.57 11.51 -2.81
C TYR A 66 -10.96 10.53 -1.80
N TRP A 67 -9.72 10.74 -1.36
CA TRP A 67 -9.02 9.84 -0.45
C TRP A 67 -9.45 9.99 1.01
N VAL A 68 -9.76 11.21 1.47
CA VAL A 68 -10.19 11.42 2.86
C VAL A 68 -11.52 10.72 3.19
N PRO A 69 -12.59 10.87 2.38
CA PRO A 69 -13.83 10.11 2.58
C PRO A 69 -13.61 8.60 2.59
N PHE A 70 -12.66 8.13 1.78
CA PHE A 70 -12.27 6.73 1.70
C PHE A 70 -11.68 6.21 3.01
N PHE A 71 -10.70 6.93 3.58
CA PHE A 71 -10.02 6.48 4.79
C PHE A 71 -11.00 6.42 5.96
N THR A 72 -11.86 7.43 6.05
CA THR A 72 -12.90 7.51 7.08
C THR A 72 -13.91 6.36 6.97
N ALA A 73 -14.31 5.98 5.75
CA ALA A 73 -15.33 4.95 5.55
C ALA A 73 -14.83 3.53 5.88
N LEU A 74 -13.54 3.25 5.68
CA LEU A 74 -12.95 1.94 5.95
C LEU A 74 -12.37 1.81 7.36
N TRP A 75 -12.31 2.92 8.10
CA TRP A 75 -11.81 3.00 9.46
C TRP A 75 -12.68 2.22 10.46
N ASP A 76 -12.04 1.51 11.38
CA ASP A 76 -12.72 0.86 12.50
C ASP A 76 -12.12 1.34 13.83
N SER A 77 -12.93 2.00 14.66
CA SER A 77 -12.51 2.55 15.95
C SER A 77 -12.27 1.50 17.05
N ASN A 78 -12.54 0.22 16.77
CA ASN A 78 -12.34 -0.87 17.74
C ASN A 78 -11.13 -1.76 17.39
N ARG A 79 -10.37 -1.43 16.34
CA ARG A 79 -9.32 -2.27 15.77
C ARG A 79 -8.09 -1.44 15.43
N THR A 80 -6.91 -2.07 15.38
CA THR A 80 -5.72 -1.41 14.85
C THR A 80 -5.87 -1.29 13.33
N ASN A 81 -5.88 -0.08 12.80
CA ASN A 81 -6.08 0.15 11.37
C ASN A 81 -4.74 0.09 10.64
N VAL A 82 -4.63 -0.73 9.58
CA VAL A 82 -3.39 -0.89 8.82
C VAL A 82 -3.65 -0.66 7.34
N PHE A 83 -3.08 0.41 6.78
CA PHE A 83 -3.18 0.74 5.36
C PHE A 83 -2.08 0.04 4.56
N CYS A 84 -2.47 -0.81 3.62
CA CYS A 84 -1.55 -1.66 2.86
C CYS A 84 -1.46 -1.19 1.40
N GLY A 85 -0.38 -0.49 1.05
CA GLY A 85 -0.03 -0.18 -0.34
C GLY A 85 -0.96 0.80 -1.06
N LEU A 86 -1.74 1.60 -0.33
CA LEU A 86 -2.74 2.51 -0.90
C LEU A 86 -2.17 3.91 -1.22
N ILE A 87 -1.41 4.49 -0.31
CA ILE A 87 -0.95 5.88 -0.39
C ILE A 87 0.43 5.92 -1.03
N THR A 88 0.47 6.05 -2.36
CA THR A 88 1.71 5.84 -3.13
C THR A 88 2.23 7.13 -3.78
N HIS A 89 1.89 8.30 -3.22
CA HIS A 89 2.45 9.57 -3.64
C HIS A 89 2.57 10.52 -2.44
N ILE A 90 3.61 11.36 -2.43
CA ILE A 90 3.88 12.26 -1.31
C ILE A 90 2.73 13.24 -1.04
N ASP A 91 2.13 13.80 -2.09
CA ASP A 91 1.02 14.74 -1.89
C ASP A 91 -0.19 14.04 -1.25
N GLN A 92 -0.53 12.82 -1.71
CA GLN A 92 -1.58 12.00 -1.10
C GLN A 92 -1.28 11.70 0.38
N PHE A 93 -0.01 11.43 0.70
CA PHE A 93 0.42 11.20 2.07
C PHE A 93 0.22 12.45 2.94
N LYS A 94 0.57 13.64 2.44
CA LYS A 94 0.41 14.89 3.21
C LYS A 94 -1.05 15.21 3.52
N GLU A 95 -1.97 14.99 2.58
CA GLU A 95 -3.40 15.19 2.86
C GLU A 95 -3.96 14.09 3.79
N PHE A 96 -3.49 12.85 3.66
CA PHE A 96 -3.80 11.79 4.62
C PHE A 96 -3.33 12.16 6.04
N GLU A 97 -2.07 12.56 6.18
CA GLU A 97 -1.45 12.96 7.44
C GLU A 97 -2.21 14.12 8.07
N LYS A 98 -2.52 15.16 7.28
CA LYS A 98 -3.31 16.31 7.73
C LYS A 98 -4.69 15.88 8.23
N HIS A 99 -5.41 15.05 7.48
CA HIS A 99 -6.72 14.55 7.90
C HIS A 99 -6.64 13.77 9.22
N PHE A 100 -5.59 12.96 9.41
CA PHE A 100 -5.37 12.22 10.63
C PHE A 100 -5.10 13.14 11.82
N ILE A 101 -4.24 14.15 11.64
CA ILE A 101 -3.95 15.17 12.65
C ILE A 101 -5.22 15.95 13.03
N ASP A 102 -6.00 16.41 12.05
CA ASP A 102 -7.23 17.17 12.27
C ASP A 102 -8.30 16.38 13.05
N ASN A 103 -8.21 15.05 13.06
CA ASN A 103 -9.13 14.15 13.75
C ASN A 103 -8.52 13.47 15.00
N ASP A 104 -7.36 13.95 15.47
CA ASP A 104 -6.65 13.41 16.65
C ASP A 104 -6.32 11.90 16.51
N ILE A 105 -5.97 11.49 15.29
CA ILE A 105 -5.56 10.12 14.97
C ILE A 105 -4.04 10.08 14.81
N SER A 106 -3.40 9.22 15.61
CA SER A 106 -1.95 8.98 15.54
C SER A 106 -1.58 8.01 14.41
N ILE A 107 -0.45 8.25 13.75
CA ILE A 107 0.25 7.28 12.91
C ILE A 107 1.36 6.66 13.76
N ASP A 108 1.19 5.40 14.16
CA ASP A 108 2.07 4.75 15.15
C ASP A 108 3.29 4.09 14.51
N PHE A 109 3.13 3.56 13.29
CA PHE A 109 4.23 2.94 12.57
C PHE A 109 4.06 3.02 11.06
N ILE A 110 5.19 3.02 10.37
CA ILE A 110 5.29 2.91 8.92
C ILE A 110 6.33 1.84 8.61
N LYS A 111 5.97 0.80 7.87
CA LYS A 111 6.90 -0.24 7.43
C LYS A 111 7.08 -0.18 5.92
N TYR A 112 8.31 -0.05 5.45
CA TYR A 112 8.65 -0.09 4.04
C TYR A 112 9.52 -1.29 3.72
N PHE A 113 8.96 -2.22 2.94
CA PHE A 113 9.64 -3.41 2.43
C PHE A 113 10.37 -3.06 1.13
N LYS A 114 11.66 -2.73 1.26
CA LYS A 114 12.53 -2.27 0.18
C LYS A 114 13.20 -3.44 -0.54
N ILE A 115 13.24 -3.38 -1.86
CA ILE A 115 13.94 -4.36 -2.69
C ILE A 115 15.43 -3.99 -2.67
N ASN A 116 16.22 -4.71 -1.89
CA ASN A 116 17.68 -4.51 -1.82
C ASN A 116 18.42 -5.27 -2.92
N ASP A 117 17.85 -6.40 -3.36
CA ASP A 117 18.38 -7.25 -4.42
C ASP A 117 17.33 -7.42 -5.54
N LEU A 118 17.38 -6.51 -6.51
CA LEU A 118 16.45 -6.51 -7.63
C LEU A 118 16.63 -7.74 -8.54
N GLU A 119 17.86 -8.21 -8.72
CA GLU A 119 18.17 -9.35 -9.59
C GLU A 119 17.51 -10.62 -9.04
N SER A 120 17.71 -10.92 -7.75
CA SER A 120 17.08 -12.06 -7.08
C SER A 120 15.54 -12.01 -7.13
N VAL A 121 14.95 -10.82 -6.98
CA VAL A 121 13.49 -10.64 -7.07
C VAL A 121 12.97 -10.93 -8.49
N VAL A 122 13.69 -10.44 -9.50
CA VAL A 122 13.34 -10.67 -10.92
C VAL A 122 13.51 -12.13 -11.30
N GLU A 123 14.61 -12.77 -10.92
CA GLU A 123 14.84 -14.20 -11.14
C GLU A 123 13.72 -15.05 -10.54
N LEU A 124 13.34 -14.78 -9.28
CA LEU A 124 12.25 -15.49 -8.62
C LEU A 124 10.91 -15.27 -9.33
N ALA A 125 10.64 -14.06 -9.83
CA ALA A 125 9.42 -13.76 -10.58
C ALA A 125 9.37 -14.52 -11.91
N VAL A 126 10.49 -14.59 -12.62
CA VAL A 126 10.62 -15.37 -13.86
C VAL A 126 10.50 -16.87 -13.57
N GLU A 127 11.09 -17.38 -12.50
CA GLU A 127 10.99 -18.79 -12.11
C GLU A 127 9.54 -19.19 -11.79
N LYS A 128 8.88 -18.43 -10.90
CA LYS A 128 7.53 -18.75 -10.44
C LYS A 128 6.44 -18.43 -11.46
N TYR A 129 6.68 -17.47 -12.36
CA TYR A 129 5.67 -17.02 -13.31
C TYR A 129 6.23 -16.69 -14.70
N ALA A 130 7.03 -17.62 -15.24
CA ALA A 130 7.73 -17.51 -16.52
C ALA A 130 6.84 -17.04 -17.70
N LYS A 131 5.60 -17.53 -17.77
CA LYS A 131 4.66 -17.19 -18.85
C LYS A 131 4.36 -15.69 -18.95
N VAL A 132 4.45 -14.97 -17.82
CA VAL A 132 4.16 -13.54 -17.76
C VAL A 132 5.44 -12.71 -17.82
N PHE A 133 6.48 -13.12 -17.09
CA PHE A 133 7.64 -12.26 -16.88
C PHE A 133 8.81 -12.50 -17.83
N LYS A 134 8.92 -13.67 -18.48
CA LYS A 134 10.09 -13.96 -19.35
C LYS A 134 10.23 -12.99 -20.52
N ASP A 135 9.12 -12.52 -21.08
CA ASP A 135 9.11 -11.53 -22.18
C ASP A 135 8.89 -10.09 -21.67
N ASN A 136 8.76 -9.89 -20.35
CA ASN A 136 8.37 -8.61 -19.72
C ASN A 136 9.29 -8.20 -18.56
N GLU A 137 10.50 -8.74 -18.49
CA GLU A 137 11.46 -8.46 -17.41
C GLU A 137 11.74 -6.95 -17.29
N GLU A 138 12.02 -6.28 -18.41
CA GLU A 138 12.25 -4.84 -18.44
C GLU A 138 11.04 -4.04 -17.89
N HIS A 139 9.82 -4.51 -18.16
CA HIS A 139 8.60 -3.89 -17.64
C HIS A 139 8.46 -4.09 -16.13
N LEU A 140 8.81 -5.27 -15.61
CA LEU A 140 8.82 -5.55 -14.18
C LEU A 140 9.83 -4.64 -13.46
N ILE A 141 11.07 -4.59 -13.96
CA ILE A 141 12.14 -3.72 -13.44
C ILE A 141 11.69 -2.26 -13.44
N LYS A 142 11.13 -1.79 -14.56
CA LYS A 142 10.65 -0.40 -14.67
C LYS A 142 9.56 -0.11 -13.63
N ARG A 143 8.61 -1.01 -13.43
CA ARG A 143 7.53 -0.81 -12.44
C ARG A 143 8.03 -0.85 -11.00
N ILE A 144 9.02 -1.70 -10.68
CA ILE A 144 9.68 -1.71 -9.37
C ILE A 144 10.30 -0.35 -9.09
N LYS A 145 11.14 0.14 -10.00
CA LYS A 145 11.80 1.45 -9.86
C LYS A 145 10.80 2.59 -9.73
N GLN A 146 9.75 2.58 -10.55
CA GLN A 146 8.67 3.58 -10.45
C GLN A 146 7.90 3.53 -9.14
N PHE A 147 7.84 2.38 -8.46
CA PHE A 147 7.25 2.29 -7.14
C PHE A 147 8.20 2.90 -6.10
N GLU A 148 9.48 2.55 -6.14
CA GLU A 148 10.50 3.10 -5.25
C GLU A 148 10.57 4.63 -5.37
N GLU A 149 10.63 5.17 -6.59
CA GLU A 149 10.62 6.62 -6.87
C GLU A 149 9.44 7.36 -6.25
N ARG A 150 8.32 6.66 -6.02
CA ARG A 150 7.13 7.24 -5.40
C ARG A 150 7.10 7.11 -3.87
N ILE A 151 7.65 6.03 -3.34
CA ILE A 151 7.65 5.73 -1.91
C ILE A 151 8.83 6.38 -1.19
N GLU A 152 10.00 6.46 -1.80
CA GLU A 152 11.19 7.07 -1.20
C GLU A 152 10.94 8.51 -0.71
N PRO A 153 10.28 9.40 -1.48
CA PRO A 153 9.94 10.74 -0.99
C PRO A 153 9.00 10.74 0.24
N ILE A 154 8.14 9.73 0.38
CA ILE A 154 7.30 9.55 1.56
C ILE A 154 8.17 9.18 2.75
N CYS A 155 9.04 8.17 2.59
CA CYS A 155 9.98 7.72 3.62
C CYS A 155 10.87 8.86 4.11
N GLU A 156 11.44 9.66 3.21
CA GLU A 156 12.22 10.86 3.55
C GLU A 156 11.40 11.89 4.33
N TYR A 157 10.13 12.09 3.94
CA TYR A 157 9.26 13.06 4.60
C TYR A 157 8.84 12.65 6.03
N VAL A 158 8.71 11.35 6.28
CA VAL A 158 8.27 10.80 7.59
C VAL A 158 9.43 10.46 8.52
N ASP A 159 10.66 10.43 8.02
CA ASP A 159 11.84 10.12 8.82
C ASP A 159 11.96 11.11 9.99
N GLY A 160 12.16 10.57 11.19
CA GLY A 160 12.15 11.31 12.45
C GLY A 160 10.79 11.83 12.92
N LYS A 161 9.71 11.73 12.15
CA LYS A 161 8.34 12.09 12.57
C LYS A 161 7.56 10.91 13.14
N TYR A 162 7.72 9.75 12.52
CA TYR A 162 7.02 8.52 12.87
C TYR A 162 8.01 7.37 13.03
N ASN A 163 7.56 6.25 13.62
CA ASN A 163 8.36 5.03 13.66
C ASN A 163 8.40 4.40 12.26
N LEU A 164 9.41 4.79 11.46
CA LEU A 164 9.69 4.23 10.14
C LEU A 164 10.66 3.05 10.26
N GLU A 165 10.22 1.88 9.83
CA GLU A 165 11.06 0.69 9.68
C GLU A 165 11.26 0.39 8.19
N VAL A 166 12.51 0.40 7.72
CA VAL A 166 12.86 -0.08 6.38
C VAL A 166 13.34 -1.53 6.50
N LEU A 167 12.62 -2.44 5.87
CA LEU A 167 12.78 -3.88 5.97
C LEU A 167 13.10 -4.47 4.60
N ASP A 168 13.67 -5.67 4.58
CA ASP A 168 13.95 -6.39 3.34
C ASP A 168 12.64 -6.88 2.69
N TYR A 169 12.48 -6.64 1.39
CA TYR A 169 11.32 -7.12 0.64
C TYR A 169 11.13 -8.64 0.71
N MET A 170 12.22 -9.40 0.80
CA MET A 170 12.19 -10.87 0.82
C MET A 170 11.71 -11.45 2.16
N THR A 171 11.45 -10.60 3.17
CA THR A 171 10.85 -11.07 4.43
C THR A 171 9.52 -11.78 4.19
N SER A 172 9.37 -12.96 4.82
CA SER A 172 8.23 -13.86 4.68
C SER A 172 7.03 -13.51 5.56
N GLU A 173 7.23 -12.79 6.65
CA GLU A 173 6.20 -12.42 7.63
C GLU A 173 6.30 -10.94 7.98
N ILE A 174 5.16 -10.31 8.26
CA ILE A 174 5.08 -8.90 8.62
C ILE A 174 4.50 -8.80 10.02
N GLU A 175 5.38 -8.63 11.00
CA GLU A 175 4.98 -8.51 12.41
C GLU A 175 4.37 -7.14 12.71
N ILE A 176 3.23 -7.11 13.41
CA ILE A 176 2.48 -5.91 13.82
C ILE A 176 2.04 -5.98 15.29
#